data_AF-A0A2N1F4K4-F1
#
_entry.id   AF-A0A2N1F4K4-F1
#
_cell.length_a   1.000
_cell.length_b   1.000
_cell.length_c   1.000
_cell.angle_alpha   90.00
_cell.angle_beta   90.00
_cell.angle_gamma   90.00
#
_symmetry.space_group_name_H-M   'P 1'
#
loop_
_entity.id
_entity.type
_entity.pdbx_description
1 polymer ?
#
loop_
_entity_poly.entity_id
_entity_poly.type
_entity_poly.pdbx_seq_one_letter_code
_entity_poly.pdbx_strand_id
1 'polypeptide(L)'
;MGWNKILIISLISCCFISCLNYYHTKNGSVRPKKNKFEFGRFPYKLKKEDLIDTNSIYIYNHESTSITKGKYFIRFFSNGRCIEGTSELYSGKLNLDRMNDFYNSGVLVGYYKVENFNEVTIETYSVKKHEGGYYKKTYGIIRNDSLYITDEKKNLDFISQNKKNKIVYKIKKIKGLAGTPNW
;
A
#
# COMPACT_ATOMS: atom_id res chain seq x y z
N MET A 1 38.22 -34.06 -8.99
CA MET A 1 37.84 -32.89 -9.85
C MET A 1 36.35 -32.51 -9.79
N GLY A 2 35.53 -33.04 -8.86
CA GLY A 2 34.08 -32.73 -8.79
C GLY A 2 33.68 -31.60 -7.83
N TRP A 3 34.52 -31.27 -6.85
CA TRP A 3 34.18 -30.32 -5.79
C TRP A 3 34.14 -28.86 -6.27
N ASN A 4 35.01 -28.49 -7.22
CA ASN A 4 34.99 -27.17 -7.85
C ASN A 4 33.68 -26.91 -8.60
N LYS A 5 33.07 -27.94 -9.21
CA LYS A 5 31.79 -27.80 -9.92
C LYS A 5 30.61 -27.59 -8.95
N ILE A 6 30.62 -28.25 -7.79
CA ILE A 6 29.60 -28.08 -6.74
C ILE A 6 29.70 -26.68 -6.11
N LEU A 7 30.91 -26.20 -5.84
CA LEU A 7 31.16 -24.85 -5.34
C LEU A 7 30.68 -23.77 -6.32
N ILE A 8 30.93 -23.93 -7.61
CA ILE A 8 30.48 -23.00 -8.65
C ILE A 8 28.95 -22.98 -8.76
N ILE A 9 28.29 -24.14 -8.73
CA ILE A 9 26.81 -24.24 -8.76
C ILE A 9 26.19 -23.62 -7.51
N SER A 10 26.81 -23.83 -6.33
CA SER A 10 26.38 -23.21 -5.07
C SER A 10 26.55 -21.68 -5.08
N LEU A 11 27.65 -21.17 -5.63
CA LEU A 11 27.90 -19.73 -5.77
C LEU A 11 26.91 -19.07 -6.74
N ILE A 12 26.63 -19.72 -7.87
CA ILE A 12 25.65 -19.24 -8.86
C ILE A 12 24.23 -19.24 -8.26
N SER A 13 23.86 -20.27 -7.50
CA SER A 13 22.56 -20.34 -6.81
C SER A 13 22.39 -19.23 -5.75
N CYS A 14 23.43 -18.92 -4.97
CA CYS A 14 23.41 -17.80 -4.02
C CYS A 14 23.32 -16.42 -4.71
N CYS A 15 23.88 -16.27 -5.92
CA CYS A 15 23.77 -15.03 -6.70
C CYS A 15 22.35 -14.73 -7.17
N PHE A 16 21.51 -15.74 -7.46
CA PHE A 16 20.14 -15.49 -7.90
C PHE A 16 19.22 -14.96 -6.78
N ILE A 17 19.48 -15.33 -5.51
CA ILE A 17 18.74 -14.82 -4.35
C ILE A 17 19.17 -13.37 -4.01
N SER A 18 20.42 -13.00 -4.29
CA SER A 18 20.94 -11.65 -4.01
C SER A 18 20.39 -10.56 -4.95
N CYS A 19 19.84 -10.95 -6.11
CA CYS A 19 19.23 -10.05 -7.09
C CYS A 19 17.86 -9.47 -6.68
N LEU A 20 17.23 -9.97 -5.61
CA LEU A 20 15.96 -9.42 -5.13
C LEU A 20 16.16 -7.98 -4.61
N ASN A 21 15.27 -7.07 -5.01
CA ASN A 21 15.33 -5.65 -4.65
C ASN A 21 14.54 -5.30 -3.36
N TYR A 22 14.12 -6.31 -2.59
CA TYR A 22 13.43 -6.20 -1.30
C TYR A 22 14.05 -7.08 -0.23
N TYR A 23 13.63 -6.86 1.02
CA TYR A 23 13.88 -7.74 2.15
C TYR A 23 12.57 -8.05 2.89
N HIS A 24 12.55 -9.15 3.64
CA HIS A 24 11.47 -9.49 4.55
C HIS A 24 11.76 -8.94 5.95
N THR A 25 10.76 -8.34 6.59
CA THR A 25 10.83 -8.00 8.01
C THR A 25 10.66 -9.27 8.85
N LYS A 26 10.96 -9.18 10.15
CA LYS A 26 10.86 -10.32 11.09
C LYS A 26 9.48 -11.01 11.05
N ASN A 27 8.43 -10.24 10.76
CA ASN A 27 7.05 -10.73 10.74
C ASN A 27 6.51 -10.96 9.31
N GLY A 28 7.41 -11.08 8.32
CA GLY A 28 7.07 -11.51 6.96
C GLY A 28 6.67 -10.40 6.00
N SER A 29 6.56 -9.14 6.46
CA SER A 29 6.26 -8.01 5.58
C SER A 29 7.39 -7.75 4.60
N VAL A 30 7.08 -7.15 3.45
CA VAL A 30 8.06 -6.91 2.40
C VAL A 30 8.38 -5.43 2.25
N ARG A 31 9.67 -5.09 2.20
CA ARG A 31 10.15 -3.71 2.14
C ARG A 31 11.21 -3.54 1.05
N PRO A 32 11.22 -2.41 0.33
CA PRO A 32 12.25 -2.18 -0.68
C PRO A 32 13.62 -2.02 -0.02
N LYS A 33 14.67 -2.61 -0.59
CA LYS A 33 16.06 -2.41 -0.13
C LYS A 33 16.54 -0.98 -0.33
N LYS A 34 16.05 -0.31 -1.38
CA LYS A 34 16.33 1.10 -1.69
C LYS A 34 15.01 1.82 -1.86
N ASN A 35 14.80 2.90 -1.12
CA ASN A 35 13.65 3.77 -1.30
C ASN A 35 13.77 4.50 -2.65
N LYS A 36 12.85 4.21 -3.57
CA LYS A 36 12.73 4.88 -4.88
C LYS A 36 11.37 5.57 -5.03
N PHE A 37 10.63 5.78 -3.94
CA PHE A 37 9.42 6.58 -3.95
C PHE A 37 9.79 8.03 -4.32
N GLU A 38 9.04 8.62 -5.25
CA GLU A 38 9.20 10.02 -5.61
C GLU A 38 8.86 10.89 -4.40
N PHE A 39 7.71 10.59 -3.78
CA PHE A 39 7.22 11.30 -2.60
C PHE A 39 7.98 10.94 -1.31
N GLY A 40 8.84 9.91 -1.36
CA GLY A 40 9.69 9.54 -0.23
C GLY A 40 10.84 10.52 0.02
N ARG A 41 11.28 11.25 -1.01
CA ARG A 41 12.37 12.24 -0.87
C ARG A 41 11.94 13.47 -0.09
N PHE A 42 10.72 13.93 -0.35
CA PHE A 42 10.10 15.07 0.32
C PHE A 42 8.66 14.69 0.69
N PRO A 43 8.47 14.00 1.83
CA PRO A 43 7.16 13.54 2.24
C PRO A 43 6.17 14.69 2.37
N TYR A 44 4.97 14.49 1.83
CA TYR A 44 3.90 15.46 1.93
C TYR A 44 3.55 15.73 3.39
N LYS A 45 3.32 17.00 3.74
CA LYS A 45 2.77 17.38 5.04
C LYS A 45 1.30 17.67 4.85
N LEU A 46 0.45 16.86 5.48
CA LEU A 46 -1.00 17.00 5.36
C LEU A 46 -1.43 18.39 5.84
N LYS A 47 -2.20 19.09 5.02
CA LYS A 47 -2.73 20.42 5.35
C LYS A 47 -4.12 20.28 5.98
N LYS A 48 -4.58 21.33 6.66
CA LYS A 48 -5.85 21.32 7.39
C LYS A 48 -7.05 21.21 6.44
N GLU A 49 -6.91 21.78 5.25
CA GLU A 49 -7.92 21.84 4.22
C GLU A 49 -8.02 20.58 3.35
N ASP A 50 -7.06 19.67 3.44
CA ASP A 50 -7.09 18.40 2.71
C ASP A 50 -8.18 17.47 3.24
N LEU A 51 -8.91 16.78 2.36
CA LEU A 51 -10.04 15.91 2.71
C LEU A 51 -9.63 14.52 3.27
N ILE A 52 -8.34 14.29 3.52
CA ILE A 52 -7.86 13.03 4.10
C ILE A 52 -8.10 13.04 5.61
N ASP A 53 -8.78 11.99 6.11
CA ASP A 53 -8.92 11.74 7.55
C ASP A 53 -7.91 10.68 8.01
N THR A 54 -6.95 11.12 8.83
CA THR A 54 -5.88 10.25 9.40
C THR A 54 -6.34 9.42 10.59
N ASN A 55 -7.54 9.69 11.14
CA ASN A 55 -8.18 8.90 12.19
C ASN A 55 -9.11 7.81 11.63
N SER A 56 -9.10 7.63 10.31
CA SER A 56 -9.93 6.69 9.59
C SER A 56 -9.10 5.79 8.68
N ILE A 57 -9.73 4.71 8.23
CA ILE A 57 -9.26 3.90 7.12
C ILE A 57 -10.29 3.94 6.00
N TYR A 58 -9.81 3.85 4.75
CA TYR A 58 -10.64 3.70 3.58
C TYR A 58 -10.73 2.22 3.26
N ILE A 59 -11.94 1.64 3.16
CA ILE A 59 -12.17 0.20 2.96
C ILE A 59 -12.86 -0.06 1.63
N TYR A 60 -12.28 -0.93 0.83
CA TYR A 60 -12.89 -1.45 -0.39
C TYR A 60 -13.32 -2.90 -0.17
N ASN A 61 -14.61 -3.17 -0.39
CA ASN A 61 -15.14 -4.52 -0.42
C ASN A 61 -15.09 -5.02 -1.86
N HIS A 62 -14.16 -5.94 -2.15
CA HIS A 62 -14.12 -6.60 -3.45
C HIS A 62 -15.15 -7.73 -3.46
N GLU A 63 -16.30 -7.47 -4.08
CA GLU A 63 -17.32 -8.47 -4.35
C GLU A 63 -16.89 -9.31 -5.56
N SER A 64 -16.10 -10.37 -5.32
CA SER A 64 -15.87 -11.41 -6.33
C SER A 64 -16.94 -12.50 -6.20
N THR A 65 -17.41 -13.02 -7.33
CA THR A 65 -18.25 -14.23 -7.42
C THR A 65 -17.45 -15.52 -7.18
N SER A 66 -16.12 -15.44 -7.18
CA SER A 66 -15.22 -16.55 -6.85
C SER A 66 -14.69 -16.44 -5.41
N ILE A 67 -14.27 -17.61 -4.87
CA ILE A 67 -13.98 -17.99 -3.47
C ILE A 67 -13.16 -16.99 -2.62
N THR A 68 -12.50 -16.01 -3.23
CA THR A 68 -11.78 -14.94 -2.51
C THR A 68 -12.57 -13.64 -2.56
N LYS A 69 -13.62 -13.55 -1.71
CA LYS A 69 -14.00 -12.22 -1.22
C LYS A 69 -12.74 -11.60 -0.62
N GLY A 70 -12.52 -10.30 -0.81
CA GLY A 70 -11.38 -9.57 -0.25
C GLY A 70 -11.81 -8.22 0.31
N LYS A 71 -11.41 -7.86 1.53
CA LYS A 71 -11.58 -6.50 2.05
C LYS A 71 -10.22 -5.83 2.04
N TYR A 72 -10.06 -4.80 1.24
CA TYR A 72 -8.83 -4.03 1.14
C TYR A 72 -8.96 -2.75 1.93
N PHE A 73 -7.86 -2.23 2.44
CA PHE A 73 -7.86 -0.94 3.12
C PHE A 73 -6.66 -0.09 2.73
N ILE A 74 -6.86 1.22 2.84
CA ILE A 74 -5.81 2.23 2.79
C ILE A 74 -5.90 3.08 4.07
N ARG A 75 -4.76 3.30 4.72
CA ARG A 75 -4.64 4.24 5.85
C ARG A 75 -3.61 5.31 5.48
N PHE A 76 -3.98 6.57 5.70
CA PHE A 76 -3.12 7.73 5.49
C PHE A 76 -2.59 8.27 6.82
N PHE A 77 -1.38 8.82 6.79
CA PHE A 77 -0.73 9.45 7.94
C PHE A 77 -0.40 10.90 7.63
N SER A 78 -0.47 11.79 8.63
CA SER A 78 -0.26 13.23 8.46
C SER A 78 1.11 13.61 7.89
N ASN A 79 2.09 12.70 7.94
CA ASN A 79 3.44 12.87 7.42
C ASN A 79 3.64 12.36 5.98
N GLY A 80 2.56 12.22 5.21
CA GLY A 80 2.63 11.91 3.77
C GLY A 80 2.92 10.45 3.45
N ARG A 81 2.93 9.58 4.47
CA ARG A 81 3.04 8.13 4.32
C ARG A 81 1.66 7.49 4.28
N CYS A 82 1.58 6.30 3.71
CA CYS A 82 0.37 5.49 3.74
C CYS A 82 0.71 4.00 3.82
N ILE A 83 -0.28 3.21 4.20
CA ILE A 83 -0.24 1.74 4.06
C ILE A 83 -1.46 1.27 3.29
N GLU A 84 -1.26 0.21 2.50
CA GLU A 84 -2.32 -0.51 1.80
C GLU A 84 -2.22 -1.98 2.18
N GLY A 85 -3.35 -2.64 2.41
CA GLY A 85 -3.32 -4.05 2.72
C GLY A 85 -4.66 -4.74 2.58
N THR A 86 -4.64 -6.05 2.72
CA THR A 86 -5.86 -6.81 2.98
C THR A 86 -6.20 -6.66 4.45
N SER A 87 -7.41 -6.22 4.71
CA SER A 87 -7.94 -6.24 6.06
C SER A 87 -8.34 -7.68 6.38
N GLU A 88 -7.82 -8.23 7.47
CA GLU A 88 -8.32 -9.47 8.08
C GLU A 88 -9.69 -9.27 8.74
N LEU A 89 -10.50 -8.35 8.21
CA LEU A 89 -11.91 -8.17 8.54
C LEU A 89 -12.76 -9.41 8.15
N TYR A 90 -12.14 -10.47 7.63
CA TYR A 90 -12.73 -11.80 7.44
C TYR A 90 -13.21 -12.42 8.76
N SER A 91 -12.49 -12.19 9.86
CA SER A 91 -12.90 -12.66 11.20
C SER A 91 -13.89 -11.72 11.89
N GLY A 92 -14.29 -10.62 11.24
CA GLY A 92 -15.08 -9.55 11.87
C GLY A 92 -14.30 -8.66 12.86
N LYS A 93 -13.03 -8.97 13.17
CA LYS A 93 -12.20 -8.19 14.09
C LYS A 93 -11.08 -7.46 13.34
N LEU A 94 -11.02 -6.16 13.54
CA LEU A 94 -9.92 -5.32 13.10
C LEU A 94 -8.74 -5.51 14.07
N ASN A 95 -7.57 -5.91 13.58
CA ASN A 95 -6.37 -6.01 14.40
C ASN A 95 -5.68 -4.65 14.49
N LEU A 96 -5.96 -3.89 15.56
CA LEU A 96 -5.39 -2.55 15.79
C LEU A 96 -3.86 -2.58 15.91
N ASP A 97 -3.30 -3.62 16.53
CA ASP A 97 -1.85 -3.74 16.71
C ASP A 97 -1.15 -3.83 15.35
N ARG A 98 -1.69 -4.62 14.41
CA ARG A 98 -1.18 -4.63 13.02
C ARG A 98 -1.41 -3.31 12.31
N MET A 99 -2.51 -2.61 12.59
CA MET A 99 -2.75 -1.31 11.98
C MET A 99 -1.83 -0.22 12.51
N ASN A 100 -1.28 -0.35 13.72
CA ASN A 100 -0.38 0.62 14.36
C ASN A 100 1.10 0.20 14.29
N ASP A 101 1.41 -1.10 14.15
CA ASP A 101 2.74 -1.65 13.92
C ASP A 101 2.97 -1.88 12.43
N PHE A 102 3.43 -0.82 11.78
CA PHE A 102 3.59 -0.77 10.33
C PHE A 102 4.80 -1.55 9.81
N TYR A 103 5.78 -1.90 10.64
CA TYR A 103 6.97 -2.65 10.19
C TYR A 103 6.69 -4.15 10.10
N ASN A 104 5.74 -4.62 10.91
CA ASN A 104 5.46 -6.02 11.10
C ASN A 104 4.09 -6.47 10.57
N SER A 105 3.27 -5.52 10.11
CA SER A 105 2.02 -5.82 9.44
C SER A 105 2.30 -6.12 7.98
N GLY A 106 1.77 -7.24 7.47
CA GLY A 106 1.85 -7.68 6.06
C GLY A 106 1.17 -6.75 5.05
N VAL A 107 1.34 -5.44 5.25
CA VAL A 107 0.84 -4.33 4.44
C VAL A 107 1.93 -3.85 3.51
N LEU A 108 1.48 -3.29 2.39
CA LEU A 108 2.28 -2.50 1.47
C LEU A 108 2.53 -1.13 2.11
N VAL A 109 3.77 -0.67 2.04
CA VAL A 109 4.15 0.68 2.46
C VAL A 109 4.12 1.61 1.26
N GLY A 110 3.83 2.87 1.53
CA GLY A 110 3.73 3.88 0.50
C GLY A 110 3.83 5.30 1.00
N TYR A 111 3.73 6.19 0.03
CA TYR A 111 3.68 7.64 0.21
C TYR A 111 2.53 8.20 -0.61
N TYR A 112 2.02 9.36 -0.21
CA TYR A 112 0.98 10.04 -0.95
C TYR A 112 1.24 11.55 -1.02
N LYS A 113 0.58 12.19 -1.97
CA LYS A 113 0.50 13.64 -2.11
C LYS A 113 -0.94 14.03 -2.40
N VAL A 114 -1.38 15.15 -1.84
CA VAL A 114 -2.68 15.76 -2.15
C VAL A 114 -2.48 16.94 -3.10
N GLU A 115 -3.31 17.01 -4.13
CA GLU A 115 -3.47 18.12 -5.06
C GLU A 115 -4.93 18.58 -4.97
N ASN A 116 -5.19 19.90 -5.10
CA ASN A 116 -6.55 20.46 -5.07
C ASN A 116 -7.43 20.01 -3.87
N PHE A 117 -6.80 19.78 -2.70
CA PHE A 117 -7.44 19.37 -1.44
C PHE A 117 -8.07 17.97 -1.43
N ASN A 118 -8.41 17.40 -2.58
CA ASN A 118 -9.15 16.14 -2.67
C ASN A 118 -8.59 15.13 -3.70
N GLU A 119 -7.68 15.53 -4.58
CA GLU A 119 -7.00 14.63 -5.50
C GLU A 119 -5.77 14.05 -4.80
N VAL A 120 -5.66 12.72 -4.77
CA VAL A 120 -4.60 12.01 -4.06
C VAL A 120 -3.81 11.19 -5.07
N THR A 121 -2.51 11.39 -5.13
CA THR A 121 -1.61 10.45 -5.82
C THR A 121 -0.93 9.59 -4.76
N ILE A 122 -0.95 8.28 -4.96
CA ILE A 122 -0.44 7.29 -4.01
C ILE A 122 0.63 6.46 -4.71
N GLU A 123 1.77 6.28 -4.04
CA GLU A 123 2.83 5.36 -4.45
C GLU A 123 2.95 4.23 -3.43
N THR A 124 2.85 2.98 -3.86
CA THR A 124 3.04 1.80 -3.01
C THR A 124 4.12 0.88 -3.55
N TYR A 125 4.74 0.10 -2.67
CA TYR A 125 5.70 -0.94 -3.06
C TYR A 125 5.10 -2.32 -2.83
N SER A 126 5.14 -3.16 -3.86
CA SER A 126 4.60 -4.52 -3.83
C SER A 126 5.60 -5.53 -4.39
N VAL A 127 5.41 -6.80 -4.03
CA VAL A 127 6.19 -7.92 -4.51
C VAL A 127 5.24 -9.00 -5.02
N LYS A 128 5.49 -9.45 -6.24
CA LYS A 128 4.87 -10.66 -6.78
C LYS A 128 5.66 -11.88 -6.32
N LYS A 129 4.95 -12.96 -6.03
CA LYS A 129 5.56 -14.22 -5.59
C LYS A 129 6.58 -14.68 -6.65
N HIS A 130 7.81 -14.97 -6.22
CA HIS A 130 8.93 -15.39 -7.07
C HIS A 130 9.45 -14.33 -8.07
N GLU A 131 9.03 -13.08 -7.95
CA GLU A 131 9.52 -11.96 -8.76
C GLU A 131 10.21 -10.89 -7.89
N GLY A 132 10.86 -9.93 -8.55
CA GLY A 132 11.31 -8.69 -7.91
C GLY A 132 10.12 -7.82 -7.49
N GLY A 133 10.35 -6.92 -6.55
CA GLY A 133 9.36 -5.91 -6.18
C GLY A 133 9.31 -4.73 -7.13
N TYR A 134 8.17 -4.06 -7.16
CA TYR A 134 7.90 -2.94 -8.04
C TYR A 134 7.14 -1.85 -7.30
N TYR A 135 7.29 -0.64 -7.81
CA TYR A 135 6.59 0.54 -7.34
C TYR A 135 5.33 0.71 -8.19
N LYS A 136 4.19 0.92 -7.54
CA LYS A 136 2.91 1.23 -8.18
C LYS A 136 2.56 2.67 -7.88
N LYS A 137 2.07 3.40 -8.89
CA LYS A 137 1.49 4.73 -8.74
C LYS A 137 0.01 4.65 -9.10
N THR A 138 -0.84 5.16 -8.23
CA THR A 138 -2.30 5.21 -8.44
C THR A 138 -2.79 6.61 -8.13
N TYR A 139 -3.92 6.96 -8.72
CA TYR A 139 -4.55 8.27 -8.59
C TYR A 139 -5.93 8.07 -7.98
N GLY A 140 -6.35 9.01 -7.14
CA GLY A 140 -7.65 8.96 -6.55
C GLY A 140 -8.24 10.32 -6.24
N ILE A 141 -9.55 10.35 -6.05
CA ILE A 141 -10.29 11.55 -5.69
C ILE A 141 -11.16 11.25 -4.48
N ILE A 142 -11.12 12.13 -3.49
CA ILE A 142 -11.96 12.06 -2.30
C ILE A 142 -13.21 12.91 -2.54
N ARG A 143 -14.38 12.29 -2.38
CA ARG A 143 -15.66 13.00 -2.39
C ARG A 143 -16.56 12.41 -1.31
N ASN A 144 -17.02 13.28 -0.42
CA ASN A 144 -17.76 12.89 0.77
C ASN A 144 -16.95 11.80 1.52
N ASP A 145 -17.61 10.71 1.87
CA ASP A 145 -17.05 9.57 2.62
C ASP A 145 -16.40 8.50 1.72
N SER A 146 -15.97 8.86 0.50
CA SER A 146 -15.49 7.91 -0.50
C SER A 146 -14.18 8.34 -1.15
N LEU A 147 -13.29 7.36 -1.32
CA LEU A 147 -12.07 7.49 -2.12
C LEU A 147 -12.22 6.62 -3.37
N TYR A 148 -12.19 7.26 -4.53
CA TYR A 148 -12.24 6.61 -5.83
C TYR A 148 -10.82 6.47 -6.37
N ILE A 149 -10.40 5.29 -6.79
CA ILE A 149 -9.03 5.02 -7.26
C ILE A 149 -8.99 4.53 -8.70
N THR A 150 -7.93 4.91 -9.42
CA THR A 150 -7.60 4.49 -10.79
C THR A 150 -6.10 4.37 -10.98
N ASP A 151 -5.69 3.55 -11.95
CA ASP A 151 -4.30 3.43 -12.36
C ASP A 151 -3.88 4.54 -13.36
N GLU A 152 -4.84 5.25 -13.96
CA GLU A 152 -4.59 6.30 -14.96
C GLU A 152 -5.12 7.68 -14.52
N LYS A 153 -4.25 8.69 -14.43
CA LYS A 153 -4.61 10.06 -13.98
C LYS A 153 -5.71 10.70 -14.83
N LYS A 154 -5.67 10.52 -16.17
CA LYS A 154 -6.69 11.07 -17.09
C LYS A 154 -8.11 10.59 -16.80
N ASN A 155 -8.27 9.47 -16.11
CA ASN A 155 -9.59 8.91 -15.80
C ASN A 155 -10.17 9.48 -14.48
N LEU A 156 -9.45 10.34 -13.77
CA LEU A 156 -9.88 10.88 -12.47
C LEU A 156 -11.23 11.59 -12.58
N ASP A 157 -11.36 12.49 -13.56
CA ASP A 157 -12.57 13.28 -13.80
C ASP A 157 -13.74 12.41 -14.26
N PHE A 158 -13.47 11.43 -15.13
CA PHE A 158 -14.47 10.49 -15.63
C PHE A 158 -15.02 9.58 -14.52
N ILE A 159 -14.13 9.05 -13.68
CA ILE A 159 -14.49 8.22 -12.52
C ILE A 159 -15.24 9.05 -11.48
N SER A 160 -14.98 10.34 -11.42
CA SER A 160 -15.73 11.25 -10.57
C SER A 160 -17.22 11.35 -10.97
N GLN A 161 -17.55 11.11 -12.25
CA GLN A 161 -18.89 11.32 -12.83
C GLN A 161 -19.69 10.02 -13.07
N ASN A 162 -19.04 8.88 -13.40
CA ASN A 162 -19.76 7.72 -13.98
C ASN A 162 -19.69 6.44 -13.14
N LYS A 163 -20.78 5.95 -12.53
CA LYS A 163 -20.82 4.90 -11.47
C LYS A 163 -20.37 3.45 -11.82
N LYS A 164 -20.20 3.06 -13.09
CA LYS A 164 -19.84 1.67 -13.47
C LYS A 164 -18.31 1.44 -13.47
N ASN A 165 -17.87 0.27 -12.99
CA ASN A 165 -16.46 -0.21 -12.94
C ASN A 165 -15.49 0.59 -12.04
N LYS A 166 -15.83 0.81 -10.77
CA LYS A 166 -14.99 1.58 -9.83
C LYS A 166 -14.48 0.76 -8.66
N ILE A 167 -13.21 0.93 -8.31
CA ILE A 167 -12.72 0.63 -6.96
C ILE A 167 -13.09 1.82 -6.08
N VAL A 168 -14.12 1.65 -5.26
CA VAL A 168 -14.60 2.67 -4.32
C VAL A 168 -14.29 2.23 -2.91
N TYR A 169 -13.40 2.95 -2.25
CA TYR A 169 -13.18 2.77 -0.83
C TYR A 169 -14.15 3.66 -0.04
N LYS A 170 -14.76 3.10 1.01
CA LYS A 170 -15.60 3.82 1.97
C LYS A 170 -14.82 4.10 3.24
N ILE A 171 -14.87 5.34 3.70
CA ILE A 171 -14.23 5.72 4.96
C ILE A 171 -14.88 4.97 6.12
N LYS A 172 -14.06 4.54 7.07
CA LYS A 172 -14.49 3.96 8.34
C LYS A 172 -13.62 4.56 9.45
N LYS A 173 -14.25 5.30 10.35
CA LYS A 173 -13.62 5.79 11.58
C LYS A 173 -13.30 4.62 12.49
N ILE A 174 -12.07 4.58 12.99
CA ILE A 174 -11.59 3.52 13.88
C ILE A 174 -11.01 4.18 15.13
N LYS A 175 -11.61 3.89 16.29
CA LYS A 175 -11.10 4.34 17.58
C LYS A 175 -9.80 3.59 17.91
N GLY A 176 -8.78 4.32 18.39
CA GLY A 176 -7.50 3.73 18.81
C GLY A 176 -6.46 3.56 17.69
N LEU A 177 -6.72 4.10 16.50
CA LEU A 177 -5.66 4.29 15.51
C LEU A 177 -4.62 5.26 16.07
N ALA A 178 -3.40 4.78 16.16
CA ALA A 178 -2.25 5.50 16.67
C ALA A 178 -1.02 5.16 15.83
N GLY A 179 0.13 5.72 16.19
CA GLY A 179 1.38 5.46 15.50
C GLY A 179 1.60 6.35 14.27
N THR A 180 2.86 6.74 14.10
CA THR A 180 3.33 7.52 12.97
C THR A 180 4.49 6.77 12.34
N PRO A 181 4.38 6.34 11.08
CA PRO A 181 5.44 5.61 10.43
C PRO A 181 6.67 6.48 10.15
N ASN A 182 7.87 5.87 10.20
CA ASN A 182 9.16 6.55 10.02
C ASN A 182 10.12 5.85 9.04
N TRP A 183 9.64 4.93 8.19
CA TRP A 183 10.45 4.36 7.10
C TRP A 183 10.79 5.38 6.02
#